data_AF-A0A0A7FWD3-F1
#
_entry.id   AF-A0A0A7FWD3-F1
#
_cell.length_a   1.000
_cell.length_b   1.000
_cell.length_c   1.000
_cell.angle_alpha   90.00
_cell.angle_beta   90.00
_cell.angle_gamma   90.00
#
_symmetry.space_group_name_H-M   'P 1'
#
loop_
_entity.id
_entity.type
_entity.pdbx_description
1 polymer ?
#
loop_
_entity_poly.entity_id
_entity_poly.type
_entity_poly.pdbx_seq_one_letter_code
_entity_poly.pdbx_strand_id
1 'polypeptide(L)'
;MYKENFQKFRTERRNKIITMDTIIRNNDDLKEGEKDVLLRGFIVLIYAFWEGNYKEIQKLFFCILKEKKIKELPHKIKNKVLIELATNQRERNKKISEIEDCKQIDEINSKIIMALESKLSDYSQCDRLCHHFKENSNNPNYTILTNMLSKYNITLKKLIKQMIEEYSIPDNFEDRLNFIIKSRNNIAHGVENISDYEEMIISNFIRKEDATIIDVSDFLNETTFYIDLLYNEIFSEFENKYMHIE
;
A
#
# COMPACT_ATOMS: atom_id res chain seq x y z
N MET A 1 11.16 4.27 16.40
CA MET A 1 11.11 2.81 16.13
C MET A 1 10.30 2.42 14.89
N TYR A 2 8.96 2.56 14.85
CA TYR A 2 8.19 2.01 13.73
C TYR A 2 8.42 2.71 12.38
N LYS A 3 8.54 4.05 12.38
CA LYS A 3 8.94 4.85 11.21
C LYS A 3 10.31 4.46 10.68
N GLU A 4 11.29 4.32 11.58
CA GLU A 4 12.67 3.94 11.23
C GLU A 4 12.74 2.54 10.62
N ASN A 5 11.96 1.58 11.16
CA ASN A 5 11.87 0.24 10.60
C ASN A 5 11.28 0.25 9.18
N PHE A 6 10.23 1.06 8.95
CA PHE A 6 9.64 1.21 7.61
C PHE A 6 10.61 1.87 6.63
N GLN A 7 11.33 2.91 7.06
CA GLN A 7 12.38 3.55 6.24
C GLN A 7 13.51 2.56 5.90
N LYS A 8 14.02 1.83 6.89
CA LYS A 8 15.07 0.82 6.70
C LYS A 8 14.64 -0.25 5.69
N PHE A 9 13.43 -0.78 5.84
CA PHE A 9 12.86 -1.75 4.89
C PHE A 9 12.87 -1.20 3.46
N ARG A 10 12.46 0.05 3.27
CA ARG A 10 12.42 0.66 1.94
C ARG A 10 13.81 0.89 1.36
N THR A 11 14.74 1.39 2.16
CA THR A 11 16.13 1.57 1.74
C THR A 11 16.77 0.26 1.30
N GLU A 12 16.61 -0.83 2.06
CA GLU A 12 17.13 -2.15 1.69
C GLU A 12 16.58 -2.65 0.35
N ARG A 13 15.28 -2.40 0.08
CA ARG A 13 14.65 -2.80 -1.19
C ARG A 13 15.07 -1.92 -2.36
N ARG A 14 15.16 -0.61 -2.15
CA ARG A 14 15.69 0.33 -3.14
C ARG A 14 17.12 0.01 -3.55
N ASN A 15 17.97 -0.39 -2.59
CA ASN A 15 19.35 -0.77 -2.90
C ASN A 15 19.43 -1.96 -3.89
N LYS A 16 18.49 -2.91 -3.82
CA LYS A 16 18.41 -4.01 -4.80
C LYS A 16 18.03 -3.52 -6.20
N ILE A 17 17.14 -2.53 -6.28
CA ILE A 17 16.74 -1.88 -7.52
C ILE A 17 17.92 -1.09 -8.12
N ILE A 18 18.61 -0.30 -7.30
CA ILE A 18 19.81 0.46 -7.69
C ILE A 18 20.93 -0.49 -8.18
N THR A 19 21.05 -1.67 -7.58
CA THR A 19 22.01 -2.69 -8.04
C THR A 19 21.66 -3.16 -9.46
N MET A 20 20.38 -3.35 -9.77
CA MET A 20 19.93 -3.72 -11.12
C MET A 20 20.24 -2.62 -12.14
N ASP A 21 19.96 -1.36 -11.79
CA ASP A 21 20.32 -0.20 -12.62
C ASP A 21 21.84 -0.13 -12.88
N THR A 22 22.64 -0.35 -11.83
CA THR A 22 24.11 -0.34 -11.94
C THR A 22 24.60 -1.44 -12.89
N ILE A 23 23.98 -2.62 -12.87
CA ILE A 23 24.31 -3.71 -13.80
C ILE A 23 24.00 -3.28 -15.24
N ILE A 24 22.81 -2.73 -15.50
CA ILE A 24 22.41 -2.32 -16.85
C ILE A 24 23.35 -1.22 -17.39
N ARG A 25 23.68 -0.22 -16.57
CA ARG A 25 24.53 0.90 -17.00
C ARG A 25 25.99 0.56 -17.23
N ASN A 26 26.51 -0.46 -16.56
CA ASN A 26 27.93 -0.82 -16.64
C ASN A 26 28.22 -1.93 -17.67
N ASN A 27 27.22 -2.38 -18.43
CA ASN A 27 27.36 -3.45 -19.42
C ASN A 27 26.84 -2.97 -20.78
N ASP A 28 27.74 -2.41 -21.59
CA ASP A 28 27.42 -1.89 -22.92
C ASP A 28 27.17 -2.99 -23.97
N ASP A 29 27.64 -4.22 -23.71
CA ASP A 29 27.61 -5.34 -24.66
C ASP A 29 26.48 -6.36 -24.41
N LEU A 30 25.42 -5.97 -23.69
CA LEU A 30 24.29 -6.88 -23.39
C LEU A 30 23.57 -7.32 -24.68
N LYS A 31 23.44 -8.63 -24.86
CA LYS A 31 22.61 -9.21 -25.93
C LYS A 31 21.13 -8.98 -25.64
N GLU A 32 20.29 -8.96 -26.67
CA GLU A 32 18.84 -8.74 -26.54
C GLU A 32 18.18 -9.67 -25.50
N GLY A 33 18.52 -10.97 -25.50
CA GLY A 33 18.00 -11.91 -24.51
C GLY A 33 18.43 -11.61 -23.07
N GLU A 34 19.63 -11.05 -22.88
CA GLU A 34 20.13 -10.65 -21.55
C GLU A 34 19.43 -9.38 -21.07
N LYS A 35 19.22 -8.42 -21.99
CA LYS A 35 18.44 -7.20 -21.74
C LYS A 35 17.03 -7.54 -21.27
N ASP A 36 16.31 -8.40 -22.00
CA ASP A 36 14.94 -8.79 -21.63
C ASP A 36 14.89 -9.44 -20.23
N VAL A 37 15.82 -10.36 -19.94
CA VAL A 37 15.90 -10.99 -18.61
C VAL A 37 16.16 -9.96 -17.50
N LEU A 38 17.06 -9.01 -17.73
CA LEU A 38 17.36 -7.94 -16.77
C LEU A 38 16.13 -7.04 -16.56
N LEU A 39 15.45 -6.62 -17.62
CA LEU A 39 14.25 -5.79 -17.55
C LEU A 39 13.09 -6.51 -16.82
N ARG A 40 12.88 -7.80 -17.08
CA ARG A 40 11.92 -8.62 -16.31
C ARG A 40 12.27 -8.64 -14.83
N GLY A 41 13.53 -8.90 -14.51
CA GLY A 41 14.04 -8.88 -13.14
C GLY A 41 13.81 -7.52 -12.47
N PHE A 42 14.07 -6.43 -13.19
CA PHE A 42 13.88 -5.08 -12.73
C PHE A 42 12.39 -4.81 -12.41
N ILE A 43 11.48 -5.09 -13.34
CA ILE A 43 10.03 -4.93 -13.14
C ILE A 43 9.55 -5.74 -11.92
N VAL A 44 10.03 -6.97 -11.75
CA VAL A 44 9.70 -7.82 -10.60
C VAL A 44 10.19 -7.20 -9.29
N LEU A 45 11.40 -6.62 -9.27
CA LEU A 45 11.93 -5.92 -8.08
C LEU A 45 11.11 -4.68 -7.72
N ILE A 46 10.72 -3.87 -8.70
CA ILE A 46 9.87 -2.68 -8.48
C ILE A 46 8.51 -3.08 -7.95
N TYR A 47 7.91 -4.11 -8.54
CA TYR A 47 6.65 -4.64 -8.03
C TYR A 47 6.79 -5.17 -6.60
N ALA A 48 7.85 -5.92 -6.29
CA ALA A 48 8.09 -6.42 -4.94
C ALA A 48 8.31 -5.28 -3.93
N PHE A 49 8.90 -4.17 -4.36
CA PHE A 49 8.97 -2.94 -3.58
C PHE A 49 7.59 -2.34 -3.33
N TRP A 50 6.76 -2.18 -4.37
CA TRP A 50 5.37 -1.73 -4.25
C TRP A 50 4.54 -2.60 -3.29
N GLU A 51 4.53 -3.93 -3.49
CA GLU A 51 3.78 -4.88 -2.68
C GLU A 51 4.29 -4.90 -1.23
N GLY A 52 5.61 -4.86 -1.06
CA GLY A 52 6.26 -4.81 0.25
C GLY A 52 5.81 -3.58 1.03
N ASN A 53 5.86 -2.40 0.41
CA ASN A 53 5.39 -1.16 1.01
C ASN A 53 3.91 -1.22 1.39
N TYR A 54 3.06 -1.74 0.51
CA TYR A 54 1.64 -1.94 0.78
C TYR A 54 1.41 -2.80 2.03
N LYS A 55 2.18 -3.87 2.22
CA LYS A 55 2.06 -4.76 3.39
C LYS A 55 2.60 -4.10 4.66
N GLU A 56 3.75 -3.46 4.59
CA GLU A 56 4.40 -2.85 5.75
C GLU A 56 3.64 -1.61 6.25
N ILE A 57 3.09 -0.77 5.37
CA ILE A 57 2.32 0.41 5.79
C ILE A 57 1.06 0.02 6.59
N GLN A 58 0.40 -1.09 6.23
CA GLN A 58 -0.77 -1.58 6.96
C GLN A 58 -0.41 -2.12 8.34
N LYS A 59 0.73 -2.82 8.46
CA LYS A 59 1.26 -3.28 9.74
C LYS A 59 1.59 -2.07 10.63
N LEU A 60 2.23 -1.06 10.05
CA LEU A 60 2.58 0.18 10.71
C LEU A 60 1.34 0.88 11.28
N PHE A 61 0.31 1.08 10.45
CA PHE A 61 -0.95 1.71 10.89
C PHE A 61 -1.62 0.94 12.03
N PHE A 62 -1.67 -0.39 11.94
CA PHE A 62 -2.20 -1.22 13.02
C PHE A 62 -1.38 -1.09 14.31
N CYS A 63 -0.05 -1.18 14.23
CA CYS A 63 0.84 -1.06 15.39
C CYS A 63 0.72 0.28 16.11
N ILE A 64 0.46 1.37 15.37
CA ILE A 64 0.25 2.70 15.94
C ILE A 64 -1.14 2.79 16.58
N LEU A 65 -2.18 2.39 15.85
CA LEU A 65 -3.56 2.57 16.31
C LEU A 65 -3.97 1.58 17.41
N LYS A 66 -3.34 0.42 17.53
CA LYS A 66 -3.69 -0.55 18.59
C LYS A 66 -3.42 0.01 19.99
N GLU A 67 -2.48 0.95 20.10
CA GLU A 67 -2.11 1.59 21.37
C GLU A 67 -2.96 2.83 21.69
N LYS A 68 -3.88 3.21 20.80
CA LYS A 68 -4.82 4.31 20.99
C LYS A 68 -6.14 3.82 21.58
N LYS A 69 -6.87 4.73 22.23
CA LYS A 69 -8.24 4.45 22.69
C LYS A 69 -9.14 4.16 21.50
N ILE A 70 -10.08 3.23 21.63
CA ILE A 70 -10.99 2.85 20.53
C ILE A 70 -11.77 4.06 20.00
N LYS A 71 -12.11 5.03 20.86
CA LYS A 71 -12.79 6.27 20.43
C LYS A 71 -11.99 7.11 19.43
N GLU A 72 -10.67 7.03 19.45
CA GLU A 72 -9.73 7.78 18.60
C GLU A 72 -9.44 7.08 17.26
N LEU A 73 -9.94 5.85 17.07
CA LEU A 73 -9.75 5.12 15.83
C LEU A 73 -10.51 5.77 14.67
N PRO A 74 -10.03 5.58 13.42
CA PRO A 74 -10.77 5.99 12.22
C PRO A 74 -12.19 5.43 12.25
N HIS A 75 -13.20 6.27 11.95
CA HIS A 75 -14.62 5.93 12.12
C HIS A 75 -15.01 4.56 11.52
N LYS A 76 -14.55 4.27 10.30
CA LYS A 76 -14.83 2.97 9.63
C LYS A 76 -14.26 1.78 10.38
N ILE A 77 -13.07 1.93 10.98
CA ILE A 77 -12.40 0.88 11.76
C ILE A 77 -13.03 0.77 13.14
N LYS A 78 -13.23 1.91 13.82
CA LYS A 78 -13.90 2.01 15.12
C LYS A 78 -15.20 1.24 15.14
N ASN A 79 -16.07 1.48 14.17
CA ASN A 79 -17.40 0.85 14.14
C ASN A 79 -17.30 -0.67 13.99
N LYS A 80 -16.38 -1.16 13.15
CA LYS A 80 -16.16 -2.61 12.99
C LYS A 80 -15.64 -3.26 14.27
N VAL A 81 -14.69 -2.62 14.92
CA VAL A 81 -14.13 -3.06 16.21
C VAL A 81 -15.21 -3.08 17.29
N LEU A 82 -16.01 -2.01 17.42
CA LEU A 82 -17.08 -1.91 18.41
C LEU A 82 -18.16 -2.97 18.18
N ILE A 83 -18.59 -3.20 16.94
CA ILE A 83 -19.53 -4.27 16.62
C ILE A 83 -18.96 -5.62 17.06
N GLU A 84 -17.70 -5.90 16.73
CA GLU A 84 -17.06 -7.17 17.08
C GLU A 84 -16.90 -7.38 18.60
N LEU A 85 -16.63 -6.33 19.36
CA LEU A 85 -16.47 -6.38 20.82
C LEU A 85 -17.79 -6.39 21.58
N ALA A 86 -18.80 -5.66 21.10
CA ALA A 86 -20.07 -5.50 21.80
C ALA A 86 -21.07 -6.63 21.50
N THR A 87 -20.91 -7.33 20.37
CA THR A 87 -21.89 -8.31 19.89
C THR A 87 -21.30 -9.70 19.65
N ASN A 88 -22.09 -10.71 19.99
CA ASN A 88 -21.83 -12.10 19.65
C ASN A 88 -22.13 -12.37 18.16
N GLN A 89 -21.61 -13.47 17.61
CA GLN A 89 -21.75 -13.79 16.17
C GLN A 89 -23.22 -13.86 15.69
N ARG A 90 -24.14 -14.31 16.55
CA ARG A 90 -25.59 -14.34 16.25
C ARG A 90 -26.24 -12.96 16.23
N GLU A 91 -25.69 -12.01 16.99
CA GLU A 91 -26.23 -10.66 17.15
C GLU A 91 -25.76 -9.72 16.02
N ARG A 92 -24.58 -9.96 15.45
CA ARG A 92 -24.00 -9.15 14.35
C ARG A 92 -24.90 -8.99 13.12
N ASN A 93 -25.75 -9.98 12.86
CA ASN A 93 -26.61 -10.02 11.68
C ASN A 93 -28.07 -9.64 11.99
N LYS A 94 -28.40 -9.38 13.26
CA LYS A 94 -29.76 -9.00 13.63
C LYS A 94 -30.01 -7.53 13.32
N LYS A 95 -31.22 -7.23 12.85
CA LYS A 95 -31.72 -5.85 12.84
C LYS A 95 -32.09 -5.43 14.27
N ILE A 96 -32.06 -4.13 14.55
CA ILE A 96 -32.50 -3.59 15.85
C ILE A 96 -33.94 -4.04 16.18
N SER A 97 -34.81 -4.10 15.17
CA SER A 97 -36.20 -4.57 15.31
C SER A 97 -36.34 -6.06 15.68
N GLU A 98 -35.26 -6.84 15.60
CA GLU A 98 -35.22 -8.28 15.92
C GLU A 98 -34.62 -8.54 17.31
N ILE A 99 -34.34 -7.46 18.07
CA ILE A 99 -33.93 -7.51 19.47
C ILE A 99 -35.18 -7.29 20.33
N GLU A 100 -35.73 -8.38 20.85
CA GLU A 100 -36.98 -8.38 21.60
C GLU A 100 -36.82 -7.92 23.06
N ASP A 101 -35.60 -7.97 23.61
CA ASP A 101 -35.31 -7.62 25.01
C ASP A 101 -34.47 -6.34 25.11
N CYS A 102 -35.03 -5.30 25.72
CA CYS A 102 -34.33 -4.05 25.99
C CYS A 102 -33.06 -4.24 26.84
N LYS A 103 -33.00 -5.25 27.72
CA LYS A 103 -31.80 -5.53 28.51
C LYS A 103 -30.60 -5.88 27.63
N GLN A 104 -30.84 -6.56 26.52
CA GLN A 104 -29.78 -6.89 25.55
C GLN A 104 -29.20 -5.62 24.92
N ILE A 105 -30.03 -4.60 24.69
CA ILE A 105 -29.60 -3.29 24.19
C ILE A 105 -28.74 -2.58 25.22
N ASP A 106 -29.15 -2.59 26.50
CA ASP A 106 -28.39 -1.97 27.60
C ASP A 106 -27.02 -2.63 27.80
N GLU A 107 -26.94 -3.96 27.67
CA GLU A 107 -25.68 -4.71 27.73
C GLU A 107 -24.73 -4.34 26.58
N ILE A 108 -25.26 -4.25 25.35
CA ILE A 108 -24.48 -3.81 24.18
C ILE A 108 -23.95 -2.39 24.38
N ASN A 109 -24.81 -1.47 24.82
CA ASN A 109 -24.42 -0.08 25.09
C ASN A 109 -23.34 0.01 26.16
N SER A 110 -23.47 -0.76 27.24
CA SER A 110 -22.47 -0.82 28.32
C SER A 110 -21.11 -1.30 27.80
N LYS A 111 -21.09 -2.37 26.98
CA LYS A 111 -19.87 -2.87 26.34
C LYS A 111 -19.23 -1.83 25.43
N ILE A 112 -20.03 -1.10 24.64
CA ILE A 112 -19.54 -0.02 23.76
C ILE A 112 -18.88 1.08 24.59
N ILE A 113 -19.54 1.56 25.65
CA ILE A 113 -19.03 2.63 26.51
C ILE A 113 -17.69 2.22 27.13
N MET A 114 -17.60 1.00 27.68
CA MET A 114 -16.35 0.47 28.23
C MET A 114 -15.25 0.37 27.15
N ALA A 115 -15.60 -0.11 25.96
CA ALA A 115 -14.64 -0.28 24.88
C ALA A 115 -14.06 1.04 24.38
N LEU A 116 -14.89 2.08 24.25
CA LEU A 116 -14.46 3.40 23.75
C LEU A 116 -13.28 4.00 24.51
N GLU A 117 -13.20 3.78 25.83
CA GLU A 117 -12.12 4.30 26.67
C GLU A 117 -10.91 3.36 26.79
N SER A 118 -11.03 2.12 26.31
CA SER A 118 -9.98 1.11 26.35
C SER A 118 -9.10 1.18 25.10
N LYS A 119 -7.84 0.71 25.20
CA LYS A 119 -6.99 0.50 24.02
C LYS A 119 -7.34 -0.82 23.36
N LEU A 120 -7.04 -0.94 22.08
CA LEU A 120 -7.14 -2.22 21.38
C LEU A 120 -6.16 -3.27 21.95
N SER A 121 -4.96 -2.83 22.33
CA SER A 121 -3.94 -3.68 22.95
C SER A 121 -4.35 -4.28 24.29
N ASP A 122 -5.36 -3.73 24.96
CA ASP A 122 -5.89 -4.24 26.24
C ASP A 122 -6.76 -5.51 26.05
N TYR A 123 -7.21 -5.80 24.82
CA TYR A 123 -8.05 -6.96 24.53
C TYR A 123 -7.22 -8.18 24.15
N SER A 124 -7.53 -9.33 24.75
CA SER A 124 -6.92 -10.62 24.38
C SER A 124 -7.13 -11.00 22.91
N GLN A 125 -8.14 -10.42 22.26
CA GLN A 125 -8.47 -10.63 20.85
C GLN A 125 -7.82 -9.60 19.91
N CYS A 126 -6.91 -8.74 20.39
CA CYS A 126 -6.25 -7.68 19.62
C CYS A 126 -5.68 -8.19 18.28
N ASP A 127 -4.99 -9.32 18.30
CA ASP A 127 -4.41 -9.91 17.08
C ASP A 127 -5.48 -10.34 16.08
N ARG A 128 -6.62 -10.86 16.55
CA ARG A 128 -7.74 -11.16 15.67
C ARG A 128 -8.28 -9.87 15.06
N LEU A 129 -8.46 -8.81 15.83
CA LEU A 129 -9.00 -7.52 15.38
C LEU A 129 -8.13 -6.81 14.32
N CYS A 130 -6.87 -7.21 14.15
CA CYS A 130 -5.98 -6.64 13.13
C CYS A 130 -6.53 -6.76 11.69
N HIS A 131 -7.42 -7.73 11.41
CA HIS A 131 -8.02 -7.88 10.09
C HIS A 131 -8.88 -6.68 9.67
N HIS A 132 -9.44 -5.91 10.62
CA HIS A 132 -10.21 -4.70 10.31
C HIS A 132 -9.33 -3.57 9.73
N PHE A 133 -8.05 -3.58 10.09
CA PHE A 133 -7.05 -2.60 9.67
C PHE A 133 -6.39 -2.97 8.33
N LYS A 134 -6.46 -4.25 7.95
CA LYS A 134 -5.75 -4.79 6.78
C LYS A 134 -6.71 -5.08 5.62
N GLU A 135 -6.18 -5.05 4.40
CA GLU A 135 -6.79 -5.60 3.20
C GLU A 135 -5.86 -6.67 2.64
N ASN A 136 -6.29 -7.93 2.76
CA ASN A 136 -5.53 -9.07 2.27
C ASN A 136 -5.55 -9.06 0.74
N SER A 137 -4.42 -8.70 0.15
CA SER A 137 -4.19 -8.83 -1.29
C SER A 137 -2.77 -9.34 -1.54
N ASN A 138 -2.67 -10.39 -2.37
CA ASN A 138 -1.41 -10.89 -2.92
C ASN A 138 -1.02 -10.17 -4.22
N ASN A 139 -1.88 -9.25 -4.69
CA ASN A 139 -1.63 -8.45 -5.87
C ASN A 139 -2.20 -7.03 -5.71
N PRO A 140 -1.65 -6.20 -4.80
CA PRO A 140 -2.16 -4.86 -4.58
C PRO A 140 -2.03 -4.01 -5.85
N ASN A 141 -3.10 -3.29 -6.18
CA ASN A 141 -3.15 -2.32 -7.27
C ASN A 141 -3.65 -0.97 -6.74
N TYR A 142 -3.73 0.02 -7.62
CA TYR A 142 -4.16 1.37 -7.27
C TYR A 142 -5.55 1.41 -6.59
N THR A 143 -6.52 0.62 -7.09
CA THR A 143 -7.86 0.51 -6.51
C THR A 143 -7.84 -0.11 -5.12
N ILE A 144 -7.06 -1.17 -4.91
CA ILE A 144 -6.90 -1.82 -3.60
C ILE A 144 -6.24 -0.85 -2.61
N LEU A 145 -5.19 -0.14 -3.02
CA LEU A 145 -4.58 0.89 -2.17
C LEU A 145 -5.59 1.99 -1.81
N THR A 146 -6.39 2.45 -2.78
CA THR A 146 -7.45 3.44 -2.55
C THR A 146 -8.47 2.96 -1.51
N ASN A 147 -8.94 1.73 -1.64
CA ASN A 147 -9.90 1.13 -0.70
C ASN A 147 -9.31 1.01 0.70
N MET A 148 -8.08 0.52 0.81
CA MET A 148 -7.35 0.41 2.07
C MET A 148 -7.20 1.78 2.74
N LEU A 149 -6.71 2.80 2.04
CA LEU A 149 -6.53 4.16 2.56
C LEU A 149 -7.86 4.82 2.96
N SER A 150 -8.95 4.49 2.26
CA SER A 150 -10.28 5.01 2.59
C SER A 150 -10.75 4.62 4.00
N LYS A 151 -10.22 3.53 4.58
CA LYS A 151 -10.50 3.12 5.98
C LYS A 151 -9.96 4.13 7.00
N TYR A 152 -8.92 4.87 6.61
CA TYR A 152 -8.21 5.87 7.39
C TYR A 152 -8.59 7.30 7.00
N ASN A 153 -9.67 7.47 6.22
CA ASN A 153 -10.07 8.76 5.65
C ASN A 153 -8.94 9.47 4.88
N ILE A 154 -8.08 8.70 4.21
CA ILE A 154 -7.01 9.19 3.33
C ILE A 154 -7.48 8.99 1.88
N THR A 155 -7.42 10.07 1.09
CA THR A 155 -7.86 10.06 -0.31
C THR A 155 -6.66 9.99 -1.24
N LEU A 156 -6.40 8.82 -1.84
CA LEU A 156 -5.24 8.60 -2.72
C LEU A 156 -5.17 9.63 -3.86
N LYS A 157 -6.29 9.91 -4.53
CA LYS A 157 -6.37 10.91 -5.60
C LYS A 157 -5.93 12.32 -5.15
N LYS A 158 -6.21 12.70 -3.90
CA LYS A 158 -5.80 13.99 -3.35
C LYS A 158 -4.29 14.01 -3.15
N LEU A 159 -3.71 12.93 -2.60
CA LEU A 159 -2.27 12.81 -2.41
C LEU A 159 -1.52 12.87 -3.75
N ILE A 160 -1.98 12.13 -4.76
CA ILE A 160 -1.36 12.15 -6.10
C ILE A 160 -1.41 13.55 -6.70
N LYS A 161 -2.56 14.24 -6.62
CA LYS A 161 -2.69 15.61 -7.11
C LYS A 161 -1.69 16.55 -6.43
N GLN A 162 -1.58 16.47 -5.11
CA GLN A 162 -0.62 17.27 -4.35
C GLN A 162 0.82 16.94 -4.77
N MET A 163 1.13 15.65 -4.98
CA MET A 163 2.47 15.25 -5.40
C MET A 163 2.84 15.76 -6.79
N ILE A 164 1.89 15.83 -7.71
CA ILE A 164 2.09 16.41 -9.04
C ILE A 164 2.43 17.91 -8.90
N GLU A 165 1.69 18.61 -8.04
CA GLU A 165 1.85 20.05 -7.82
C GLU A 165 3.15 20.40 -7.05
N GLU A 166 3.55 19.59 -6.07
CA GLU A 166 4.63 19.90 -5.12
C GLU A 166 5.96 19.19 -5.39
N TYR A 167 5.93 17.96 -5.92
CA TYR A 167 7.12 17.10 -6.03
C TYR A 167 7.48 16.71 -7.47
N SER A 168 6.82 17.33 -8.46
CA SER A 168 7.06 17.10 -9.89
C SER A 168 6.96 15.63 -10.30
N ILE A 169 6.10 14.83 -9.66
CA ILE A 169 5.76 13.51 -10.22
C ILE A 169 4.97 13.69 -11.51
N PRO A 170 5.10 12.79 -12.49
CA PRO A 170 4.40 12.94 -13.75
C PRO A 170 2.91 12.64 -13.61
N ASP A 171 2.08 13.35 -14.39
CA ASP A 171 0.62 13.15 -14.45
C ASP A 171 0.22 11.71 -14.82
N ASN A 172 1.11 10.99 -15.52
CA ASN A 172 0.91 9.60 -15.93
C ASN A 172 1.39 8.56 -14.88
N PHE A 173 1.62 8.96 -13.62
CA PHE A 173 2.08 8.04 -12.58
C PHE A 173 1.17 6.81 -12.41
N GLU A 174 -0.16 6.98 -12.48
CA GLU A 174 -1.09 5.86 -12.38
C GLU A 174 -0.88 4.85 -13.52
N ASP A 175 -0.63 5.32 -14.74
CA ASP A 175 -0.34 4.47 -15.89
C ASP A 175 1.00 3.75 -15.74
N ARG A 176 2.03 4.43 -15.24
CA ARG A 176 3.34 3.82 -14.93
C ARG A 176 3.19 2.68 -13.92
N LEU A 177 2.45 2.91 -12.83
CA LEU A 177 2.22 1.88 -11.81
C LEU A 177 1.41 0.70 -12.37
N ASN A 178 0.37 0.99 -13.16
CA ASN A 178 -0.44 -0.04 -13.81
C ASN A 178 0.38 -0.88 -14.79
N PHE A 179 1.32 -0.27 -15.51
CA PHE A 179 2.29 -0.98 -16.34
C PHE A 179 3.11 -1.96 -15.51
N ILE A 180 3.76 -1.52 -14.43
CA ILE A 180 4.57 -2.40 -13.57
C ILE A 180 3.76 -3.59 -13.05
N ILE A 181 2.53 -3.35 -12.59
CA ILE A 181 1.64 -4.42 -12.06
C ILE A 181 1.28 -5.43 -13.16
N LYS A 182 0.85 -4.94 -14.33
CA LYS A 182 0.48 -5.81 -15.47
C LYS A 182 1.69 -6.61 -15.95
N SER A 183 2.82 -5.95 -16.16
CA SER A 183 4.08 -6.57 -16.59
C SER A 183 4.53 -7.66 -15.63
N ARG A 184 4.52 -7.42 -14.31
CA ARG A 184 4.83 -8.47 -13.33
C ARG A 184 3.88 -9.66 -13.42
N ASN A 185 2.58 -9.43 -13.60
CA ASN A 185 1.62 -10.54 -13.72
C ASN A 185 1.86 -11.34 -14.99
N ASN A 186 2.18 -10.68 -16.11
CA ASN A 186 2.49 -11.35 -17.36
C ASN A 186 3.78 -12.18 -17.27
N ILE A 187 4.82 -11.66 -16.58
CA ILE A 187 6.06 -12.41 -16.28
C ILE A 187 5.74 -13.66 -15.46
N ALA A 188 4.93 -13.53 -14.41
CA ALA A 188 4.59 -14.64 -13.53
C ALA A 188 3.76 -15.74 -14.22
N HIS A 189 2.94 -15.38 -15.21
CA HIS A 189 2.10 -16.32 -15.96
C HIS A 189 2.78 -16.88 -17.22
N GLY A 190 4.06 -16.53 -17.47
CA GLY A 190 4.81 -17.04 -18.61
C GLY A 190 4.18 -16.70 -19.95
N VAL A 191 3.53 -15.54 -20.08
CA VAL A 191 2.90 -15.12 -21.33
C VAL A 191 4.00 -14.95 -22.39
N GLU A 192 4.11 -15.92 -23.30
CA GLU A 192 5.14 -16.01 -24.35
C GLU A 192 5.13 -14.82 -25.33
N ASN A 193 4.05 -14.03 -25.35
CA ASN A 193 3.83 -12.95 -26.33
C ASN A 193 4.30 -11.56 -25.89
N ILE A 194 4.95 -11.39 -24.73
CA ILE A 194 5.59 -10.11 -24.39
C ILE A 194 7.08 -10.27 -24.69
N SER A 195 7.40 -10.11 -25.96
CA SER A 195 8.74 -10.33 -26.49
C SER A 195 9.66 -9.13 -26.35
N ASP A 196 9.18 -7.95 -25.92
CA ASP A 196 10.07 -6.79 -25.76
C ASP A 196 9.56 -5.73 -24.76
N TYR A 197 10.03 -5.79 -23.50
CA TYR A 197 9.74 -4.76 -22.51
C TYR A 197 10.44 -3.42 -22.81
N GLU A 198 11.57 -3.43 -23.51
CA GLU A 198 12.31 -2.22 -23.91
C GLU A 198 11.44 -1.40 -24.87
N GLU A 199 11.00 -2.02 -25.97
CA GLU A 199 10.10 -1.39 -26.95
C GLU A 199 8.78 -0.93 -26.33
N MET A 200 8.18 -1.73 -25.46
CA MET A 200 6.92 -1.35 -24.79
C MET A 200 7.09 -0.12 -23.90
N ILE A 201 8.20 -0.02 -23.17
CA ILE A 201 8.46 1.13 -22.31
C ILE A 201 8.73 2.36 -23.17
N ILE A 202 9.54 2.21 -24.23
CA ILE A 202 9.86 3.30 -25.14
C ILE A 202 8.58 3.84 -25.79
N SER A 203 7.84 2.99 -26.47
CA SER A 203 6.62 3.38 -27.21
C SER A 203 5.55 4.05 -26.33
N ASN A 204 5.39 3.60 -25.08
CA ASN A 204 4.32 4.12 -24.22
C ASN A 204 4.75 5.28 -23.33
N PHE A 205 6.04 5.40 -23.00
CA PHE A 205 6.51 6.32 -21.95
C PHE A 205 7.71 7.20 -22.34
N ILE A 206 8.54 6.78 -23.31
CA ILE A 206 9.76 7.51 -23.69
C ILE A 206 9.59 8.07 -25.12
N ARG A 207 9.43 9.39 -25.24
CA ARG A 207 9.18 10.06 -26.53
C ARG A 207 10.45 10.36 -27.34
N LYS A 208 11.53 9.59 -27.15
CA LYS A 208 12.82 9.80 -27.83
C LYS A 208 12.98 8.77 -28.94
N GLU A 209 13.31 9.21 -30.15
CA GLU A 209 13.51 8.34 -31.32
C GLU A 209 14.77 7.46 -31.20
N ASP A 210 15.73 7.88 -30.39
CA ASP A 210 17.02 7.23 -30.11
C ASP A 210 17.09 6.65 -28.68
N ALA A 211 15.93 6.36 -28.07
CA ALA A 211 15.87 5.81 -26.72
C ALA A 211 16.65 4.49 -26.61
N THR A 212 17.40 4.36 -25.53
CA THR A 212 18.25 3.20 -25.24
C THR A 212 17.74 2.43 -24.01
N ILE A 213 18.32 1.26 -23.76
CA ILE A 213 18.11 0.54 -22.50
C ILE A 213 18.45 1.38 -21.26
N ILE A 214 19.34 2.38 -21.37
CA ILE A 214 19.65 3.30 -20.27
C ILE A 214 18.43 4.19 -19.98
N ASP A 215 17.76 4.72 -21.01
CA ASP A 215 16.53 5.49 -20.84
C ASP A 215 15.39 4.64 -20.23
N VAL A 216 15.33 3.35 -20.59
CA VAL A 216 14.40 2.40 -19.96
C VAL A 216 14.77 2.18 -18.48
N SER A 217 16.05 2.04 -18.16
CA SER A 217 16.53 1.96 -16.78
C SER A 217 16.19 3.21 -15.98
N ASP A 218 16.38 4.40 -16.56
CA ASP A 218 16.00 5.69 -15.98
C ASP A 218 14.50 5.72 -15.66
N PHE A 219 13.64 5.36 -16.62
CA PHE A 219 12.19 5.27 -16.42
C PHE A 219 11.81 4.34 -15.26
N LEU A 220 12.45 3.18 -15.14
CA LEU A 220 12.18 2.19 -14.09
C LEU A 220 12.64 2.70 -12.71
N ASN A 221 13.79 3.40 -12.63
CA ASN A 221 14.24 4.03 -11.39
C ASN A 221 13.35 5.19 -10.96
N GLU A 222 12.98 6.07 -11.89
CA GLU A 222 12.03 7.16 -11.62
C GLU A 222 10.71 6.60 -11.09
N THR A 223 10.19 5.55 -11.71
CA THR A 223 8.96 4.90 -11.26
C THR A 223 9.10 4.36 -9.83
N THR A 224 10.27 3.80 -9.49
CA THR A 224 10.59 3.38 -8.12
C THR A 224 10.61 4.56 -7.14
N PHE A 225 11.23 5.67 -7.54
CA PHE A 225 11.28 6.90 -6.74
C PHE A 225 9.88 7.46 -6.47
N TYR A 226 9.01 7.53 -7.48
CA TYR A 226 7.64 8.00 -7.32
C TYR A 226 6.82 7.09 -6.39
N ILE A 227 7.01 5.77 -6.46
CA ILE A 227 6.42 4.82 -5.51
C ILE A 227 6.91 5.13 -4.09
N ASP A 228 8.20 5.34 -3.89
CA ASP A 228 8.76 5.63 -2.57
C ASP A 228 8.20 6.94 -1.99
N LEU A 229 8.13 7.98 -2.81
CA LEU A 229 7.52 9.25 -2.46
C LEU A 229 6.05 9.09 -2.08
N LEU A 230 5.28 8.31 -2.83
CA LEU A 230 3.87 8.06 -2.52
C LEU A 230 3.70 7.46 -1.12
N TYR A 231 4.53 6.48 -0.76
CA TYR A 231 4.47 5.90 0.58
C TYR A 231 4.99 6.82 1.69
N ASN A 232 5.87 7.78 1.37
CA ASN A 232 6.18 8.88 2.30
C ASN A 232 4.93 9.74 2.55
N GLU A 233 4.26 10.20 1.50
CA GLU A 233 3.09 11.07 1.62
C GLU A 233 1.92 10.38 2.32
N ILE A 234 1.67 9.10 2.02
CA ILE A 234 0.68 8.29 2.74
C ILE A 234 0.98 8.25 4.23
N PHE A 235 2.26 8.06 4.59
CA PHE A 235 2.65 8.00 5.98
C PHE A 235 2.56 9.37 6.66
N SER A 236 3.01 10.44 6.01
CA SER A 236 2.89 11.82 6.51
C SER A 236 1.43 12.22 6.76
N GLU A 237 0.52 11.95 5.82
CA GLU A 237 -0.91 12.21 5.98
C GLU A 237 -1.51 11.39 7.13
N PHE A 238 -1.06 10.15 7.32
CA PHE A 238 -1.46 9.33 8.46
C PHE A 238 -0.95 9.89 9.79
N GLU A 239 0.33 10.28 9.87
CA GLU A 239 0.93 10.92 11.05
C GLU A 239 0.13 12.18 11.44
N ASN A 240 -0.18 13.03 10.46
CA ASN A 240 -0.97 14.25 10.67
C ASN A 240 -2.41 13.99 11.16
N LYS A 241 -2.99 12.84 10.85
CA LYS A 241 -4.35 12.53 11.32
C LYS A 241 -4.36 11.83 12.68
N TYR A 242 -3.35 11.00 12.94
CA TYR A 242 -3.44 9.99 13.98
C TYR A 242 -2.25 9.94 14.92
N MET A 243 -1.24 10.81 14.80
CA MET A 243 -0.07 10.79 15.67
C MET A 243 0.21 12.12 16.37
N HIS A 244 -0.65 13.13 16.21
CA HIS A 244 -0.56 14.33 17.03
C HIS A 244 -0.78 14.00 18.52
N ILE A 245 0.11 14.53 19.34
CA ILE A 245 0.06 14.52 20.80
C ILE A 245 -0.80 15.74 21.16
N GLU A 246 -1.97 15.51 21.74
CA GLU A 246 -2.63 16.50 22.59
C GLU A 246 -2.12 16.35 24.03
#